data_AF-A0A8B6FWE9-F1
#
_entry.id   AF-A0A8B6FWE9-F1
#
_cell.length_a   1.000
_cell.length_b   1.000
_cell.length_c   1.000
_cell.angle_alpha   90.00
_cell.angle_beta   90.00
_cell.angle_gamma   90.00
#
_symmetry.space_group_name_H-M   'P 1'
#
loop_
_entity.id
_entity.type
_entity.pdbx_description
1 polymer ?
#
loop_
_entity_poly.entity_id
_entity_poly.type
_entity_poly.pdbx_seq_one_letter_code
_entity_poly.pdbx_strand_id
1 'polypeptide(L)'
;MYISPREVISLKVSELTGLTFDFSCGQMYHHGKPVESKDIRIVLLEFIDFISKKKKPILFGHKIAAFDIPILMNKFRQHSLLSEFMLHICGCIDTIKFARRKFKVKDIGNHKQQNLVSKLLGIEYDALNACADVTSLFQLLEHFEYSEKDVFPFNAALVTDSFIPLIRASHIPKLTARRLAQSRLYLKHLQLVFNRDSENGLKSILSEHGFNAKTVTSFTKYFTCTDE
;
A
#
# COMPACT_ATOMS: atom_id res chain seq x y z
N MET A 1 -13.35 2.79 -15.87
CA MET A 1 -12.31 2.21 -16.74
C MET A 1 -12.20 0.74 -16.39
N TYR A 2 -12.39 -0.16 -17.35
CA TYR A 2 -12.23 -1.59 -17.16
C TYR A 2 -10.94 -2.07 -17.81
N ILE A 3 -10.36 -3.16 -17.29
CA ILE A 3 -9.08 -3.71 -17.75
C ILE A 3 -9.34 -5.11 -18.29
N SER A 4 -8.92 -5.37 -19.53
CA SER A 4 -9.01 -6.70 -20.12
C SER A 4 -8.09 -7.66 -19.34
N PRO A 5 -8.63 -8.75 -18.77
CA PRO A 5 -7.83 -9.71 -18.01
C PRO A 5 -6.99 -10.57 -18.96
N ARG A 6 -5.88 -11.09 -18.46
CA ARG A 6 -5.04 -12.07 -19.19
C ARG A 6 -5.37 -13.52 -18.86
N GLU A 7 -6.14 -13.72 -17.80
CA GLU A 7 -6.52 -15.02 -17.26
C GLU A 7 -8.01 -15.01 -16.97
N VAL A 8 -8.60 -16.20 -16.97
CA VAL A 8 -10.04 -16.37 -16.73
C VAL A 8 -10.40 -15.83 -15.35
N ILE A 9 -11.42 -14.98 -15.28
CA ILE A 9 -11.99 -14.52 -14.02
C ILE A 9 -12.69 -15.73 -13.38
N SER A 10 -12.21 -16.15 -12.20
CA SER A 10 -12.83 -17.28 -11.49
C SER A 10 -14.31 -17.02 -11.22
N LEU A 11 -15.13 -18.08 -11.26
CA LEU A 11 -16.59 -18.01 -11.05
C LEU A 11 -16.96 -17.21 -9.80
N LYS A 12 -16.28 -17.46 -8.68
CA LYS A 12 -16.49 -16.74 -7.42
C LYS A 12 -16.27 -15.22 -7.55
N VAL A 13 -15.26 -14.78 -8.30
CA VAL A 13 -15.01 -13.35 -8.51
C VAL A 13 -16.05 -12.76 -9.46
N SER A 14 -16.45 -13.50 -10.49
CA SER A 14 -17.50 -13.09 -11.42
C SER A 14 -18.85 -12.91 -10.71
N GLU A 15 -19.22 -13.83 -9.83
CA GLU A 15 -20.43 -13.75 -9.00
C GLU A 15 -20.41 -12.51 -8.08
N LEU A 16 -19.25 -12.22 -7.51
CA LEU A 16 -19.07 -11.12 -6.56
C LEU A 16 -19.01 -9.74 -7.21
N THR A 17 -18.40 -9.63 -8.39
CA THR A 17 -18.11 -8.34 -9.05
C THR A 17 -19.00 -8.07 -10.26
N GLY A 18 -19.77 -9.07 -10.70
CA GLY A 18 -20.51 -9.02 -11.95
C GLY A 18 -19.62 -9.03 -13.20
N LEU A 19 -18.30 -9.18 -13.07
CA LEU A 19 -17.36 -9.10 -14.19
C LEU A 19 -17.19 -10.45 -14.89
N THR A 20 -17.36 -10.46 -16.20
CA THR A 20 -16.99 -11.58 -17.06
C THR A 20 -16.22 -11.10 -18.28
N PHE A 21 -15.45 -11.99 -18.91
CA PHE A 21 -14.68 -11.68 -20.11
C PHE A 21 -14.78 -12.82 -21.12
N ASP A 22 -15.14 -12.48 -22.35
CA ASP A 22 -15.16 -13.41 -23.48
C ASP A 22 -13.83 -13.30 -24.23
N PHE A 23 -12.98 -14.33 -24.08
CA PHE A 23 -11.67 -14.40 -24.75
C PHE A 23 -11.75 -14.64 -26.26
N SER A 24 -12.89 -15.12 -26.78
CA SER A 24 -13.06 -15.37 -28.21
C SER A 24 -13.24 -14.07 -29.01
N CYS A 25 -13.91 -13.08 -28.43
CA CYS A 25 -14.17 -11.78 -29.06
C CYS A 25 -13.49 -10.59 -28.37
N GLY A 26 -12.83 -10.80 -27.22
CA GLY A 26 -12.13 -9.76 -26.47
C GLY A 26 -13.06 -8.79 -25.73
N GLN A 27 -14.29 -9.20 -25.44
CA GLN A 27 -15.33 -8.35 -24.83
C GLN A 27 -15.42 -8.56 -23.32
N MET A 28 -15.42 -7.46 -22.56
CA MET A 28 -15.69 -7.47 -21.13
C MET A 28 -17.16 -7.15 -20.85
N TYR A 29 -17.73 -7.76 -19.81
CA TYR A 29 -19.10 -7.50 -19.38
C TYR A 29 -19.15 -7.17 -17.88
N HIS A 30 -20.11 -6.33 -17.50
CA HIS A 30 -20.47 -6.04 -16.11
C HIS A 30 -21.96 -6.29 -15.94
N HIS A 31 -22.32 -7.28 -15.12
CA HIS A 31 -23.69 -7.81 -14.97
C HIS A 31 -24.35 -8.13 -16.32
N GLY A 32 -23.61 -8.80 -17.20
CA GLY A 32 -24.06 -9.20 -18.53
C GLY A 32 -24.15 -8.07 -19.57
N LYS A 33 -23.88 -6.82 -19.18
CA LYS A 33 -23.85 -5.68 -20.11
C LYS A 33 -22.44 -5.47 -20.65
N PRO A 34 -22.25 -5.33 -21.97
CA PRO A 34 -20.93 -5.10 -22.53
C PRO A 34 -20.37 -3.76 -22.04
N VAL A 35 -19.09 -3.76 -21.67
CA VAL A 35 -18.36 -2.56 -21.23
C VAL A 35 -17.04 -2.45 -22.00
N GLU A 36 -16.62 -1.22 -22.28
CA GLU A 36 -15.32 -0.97 -22.89
C GLU A 36 -14.20 -1.32 -21.89
N SER A 37 -13.23 -2.12 -22.34
CA SER A 37 -12.04 -2.47 -21.57
C SER A 37 -10.78 -2.18 -22.38
N LYS A 38 -9.67 -1.89 -21.68
CA LYS A 38 -8.38 -1.57 -22.29
C LYS A 38 -7.30 -2.54 -21.82
N ASP A 39 -6.23 -2.67 -22.61
CA ASP A 39 -5.02 -3.35 -22.17
C ASP A 39 -4.44 -2.69 -20.92
N ILE A 40 -3.98 -3.51 -19.97
CA ILE A 40 -3.44 -3.06 -18.70
C ILE A 40 -2.28 -2.07 -18.86
N ARG A 41 -1.43 -2.19 -19.89
CA ARG A 41 -0.33 -1.26 -20.11
C ARG A 41 -0.84 0.14 -20.41
N ILE A 42 -1.87 0.25 -21.25
CA ILE A 42 -2.50 1.53 -21.59
C ILE A 42 -3.11 2.15 -20.34
N VAL A 43 -3.84 1.36 -19.55
CA VAL A 43 -4.44 1.82 -18.29
C VAL A 43 -3.37 2.31 -17.29
N LEU A 44 -2.25 1.61 -17.16
CA LEU A 44 -1.15 2.04 -16.27
C LEU A 44 -0.51 3.36 -16.75
N LEU A 45 -0.35 3.56 -18.06
CA LEU A 45 0.17 4.80 -18.64
C LEU A 45 -0.81 5.97 -18.42
N GLU A 46 -2.10 5.76 -18.68
CA GLU A 46 -3.16 6.74 -18.41
C GLU A 46 -3.23 7.08 -16.92
N PHE A 47 -3.02 6.10 -16.04
CA PHE A 47 -2.97 6.33 -14.60
C PHE A 47 -1.73 7.13 -14.17
N ILE A 48 -0.55 6.86 -14.74
CA ILE A 48 0.66 7.67 -14.50
C ILE A 48 0.42 9.12 -14.94
N ASP A 49 -0.11 9.33 -16.16
CA ASP A 49 -0.44 10.65 -16.68
C ASP A 49 -1.47 11.39 -15.80
N PHE A 50 -2.47 10.68 -15.29
CA PHE A 50 -3.42 11.25 -14.33
C PHE A 50 -2.74 11.71 -13.04
N ILE A 51 -1.81 10.91 -12.50
CA ILE A 51 -1.10 11.19 -11.25
C ILE A 51 -0.08 12.32 -11.42
N SER A 52 0.65 12.37 -12.54
CA SER A 52 1.67 13.41 -12.82
C SER A 52 1.09 14.83 -12.87
N LYS A 53 -0.20 14.94 -13.23
CA LYS A 53 -0.96 16.20 -13.25
C LYS A 53 -1.39 16.69 -11.85
N LYS A 54 -1.15 15.91 -10.79
CA LYS A 54 -1.55 16.26 -9.42
C LYS A 54 -0.37 16.86 -8.65
N LYS A 55 -0.65 17.85 -7.79
CA LYS A 55 0.35 18.40 -6.88
C LYS A 55 0.47 17.50 -5.65
N LYS A 56 1.66 16.90 -5.45
CA LYS A 56 2.00 16.01 -4.31
C LYS A 56 0.98 14.88 -4.07
N PRO A 57 0.72 14.00 -5.06
CA PRO A 57 -0.35 13.00 -4.95
C PRO A 57 -0.06 11.95 -3.88
N ILE A 58 -1.08 11.61 -3.10
CA ILE A 58 -1.08 10.55 -2.08
C ILE A 58 -2.23 9.59 -2.41
N LEU A 59 -1.97 8.29 -2.48
CA LEU A 59 -3.02 7.29 -2.70
C LEU A 59 -3.70 6.92 -1.39
N PHE A 60 -5.01 7.04 -1.33
CA PHE A 60 -5.82 6.56 -0.23
C PHE A 60 -6.48 5.25 -0.63
N GLY A 61 -6.49 4.28 0.27
CA GLY A 61 -7.25 3.06 0.08
C GLY A 61 -7.49 2.35 1.41
N HIS A 62 -8.54 1.55 1.45
CA HIS A 62 -8.89 0.79 2.63
C HIS A 62 -8.22 -0.58 2.59
N LYS A 63 -7.25 -0.82 3.50
CA LYS A 63 -6.36 -2.00 3.48
C LYS A 63 -5.35 -1.97 2.32
N ILE A 64 -5.05 -0.78 1.80
CA ILE A 64 -4.26 -0.57 0.58
C ILE A 64 -2.84 -1.18 0.65
N ALA A 65 -2.23 -1.14 1.84
CA ALA A 65 -0.87 -1.66 2.05
C ALA A 65 -0.77 -3.17 1.87
N ALA A 66 -1.85 -3.90 2.16
CA ALA A 66 -1.87 -5.36 2.13
C ALA A 66 -2.54 -5.93 0.88
N PHE A 67 -3.22 -5.10 0.07
CA PHE A 67 -4.00 -5.56 -1.08
C PHE A 67 -3.63 -4.83 -2.37
N ASP A 68 -4.03 -3.57 -2.52
CA ASP A 68 -3.90 -2.84 -3.79
C ASP A 68 -2.44 -2.56 -4.16
N ILE A 69 -1.60 -2.13 -3.21
CA ILE A 69 -0.19 -1.79 -3.48
C ILE A 69 0.61 -2.98 -4.00
N PRO A 70 0.57 -4.18 -3.37
CA PRO A 70 1.22 -5.37 -3.93
C PRO A 70 0.82 -5.68 -5.37
N ILE A 71 -0.47 -5.56 -5.70
CA ILE A 71 -1.00 -5.82 -7.05
C ILE A 71 -0.48 -4.75 -8.02
N LEU A 72 -0.67 -3.47 -7.71
CA LEU A 72 -0.21 -2.35 -8.55
C LEU A 72 1.30 -2.40 -8.77
N MET A 73 2.08 -2.63 -7.72
CA MET A 73 3.54 -2.71 -7.82
C MET A 73 3.98 -3.85 -8.73
N ASN A 74 3.33 -5.02 -8.65
CA ASN A 74 3.60 -6.12 -9.56
C ASN A 74 3.26 -5.74 -11.01
N LYS A 75 2.10 -5.12 -11.24
CA LYS A 75 1.69 -4.68 -12.59
C LYS A 75 2.63 -3.62 -13.16
N PHE A 76 3.04 -2.62 -12.39
CA PHE A 76 4.03 -1.65 -12.83
C PHE A 76 5.38 -2.30 -13.18
N ARG A 77 5.85 -3.30 -12.40
CA ARG A 77 7.09 -4.02 -12.74
C ARG A 77 6.98 -4.84 -14.01
N GLN A 78 5.89 -5.59 -14.18
CA GLN A 78 5.63 -6.41 -15.37
C GLN A 78 5.65 -5.59 -16.67
N HIS A 79 5.40 -4.28 -16.57
CA HIS A 79 5.38 -3.35 -17.69
C HIS A 79 6.56 -2.37 -17.71
N SER A 80 7.57 -2.53 -16.84
CA SER A 80 8.73 -1.63 -16.71
C SER A 80 8.37 -0.16 -16.44
N LEU A 81 7.25 0.08 -15.74
CA LEU A 81 6.70 1.40 -15.45
C LEU A 81 6.85 1.82 -13.97
N LEU A 82 7.43 0.96 -13.12
CA LEU A 82 7.52 1.23 -11.68
C LEU A 82 8.35 2.48 -11.37
N SER A 83 9.53 2.62 -11.99
CA SER A 83 10.40 3.77 -11.75
C SER A 83 9.71 5.07 -12.15
N GLU A 84 9.06 5.08 -13.31
CA GLU A 84 8.29 6.23 -13.81
C GLU A 84 7.16 6.62 -12.84
N PHE A 85 6.33 5.65 -12.44
CA PHE A 85 5.24 5.90 -11.49
C PHE A 85 5.76 6.47 -10.15
N MET A 86 6.89 5.97 -9.67
CA MET A 86 7.49 6.41 -8.41
C MET A 86 8.01 7.86 -8.43
N LEU A 87 8.25 8.45 -9.61
CA LEU A 87 8.63 9.87 -9.72
C LEU A 87 7.47 10.81 -9.36
N HIS A 88 6.24 10.37 -9.58
CA HIS A 88 5.05 11.21 -9.46
C HIS A 88 4.35 11.06 -8.11
N ILE A 89 4.44 9.91 -7.44
CA ILE A 89 3.71 9.64 -6.20
C ILE A 89 4.49 10.03 -4.92
N CYS A 90 3.82 10.72 -3.98
CA CYS A 90 4.42 11.11 -2.69
C CYS A 90 4.28 10.05 -1.60
N GLY A 91 3.29 9.16 -1.71
CA GLY A 91 3.07 8.08 -0.77
C GLY A 91 1.63 7.57 -0.78
N CYS A 92 1.30 6.81 0.25
CA CYS A 92 0.01 6.15 0.41
C CYS A 92 -0.49 6.28 1.84
N ILE A 93 -1.81 6.19 2.01
CA ILE A 93 -2.51 6.15 3.30
C ILE A 93 -3.42 4.92 3.32
N ASP A 94 -3.31 4.14 4.42
CA ASP A 94 -4.14 2.96 4.65
C ASP A 94 -5.21 3.26 5.69
N THR A 95 -6.44 3.49 5.23
CA THR A 95 -7.55 4.00 6.08
C THR A 95 -8.03 2.97 7.10
N ILE A 96 -7.73 1.68 6.91
CA ILE A 96 -8.09 0.65 7.91
C ILE A 96 -7.39 0.89 9.25
N LYS A 97 -6.21 1.54 9.23
CA LYS A 97 -5.47 1.90 10.46
C LYS A 97 -6.29 2.90 11.28
N PHE A 98 -6.93 3.86 10.63
CA PHE A 98 -7.72 4.89 11.31
C PHE A 98 -8.98 4.32 11.91
N ALA A 99 -9.67 3.47 11.15
CA ALA A 99 -10.84 2.75 11.65
C ALA A 99 -10.50 1.91 12.90
N ARG A 100 -9.36 1.21 12.89
CA ARG A 100 -8.88 0.41 14.03
C ARG A 100 -8.46 1.23 15.25
N ARG A 101 -7.92 2.44 15.04
CA ARG A 101 -7.56 3.35 16.14
C ARG A 101 -8.82 3.93 16.81
N LYS A 102 -9.81 4.33 16.00
CA LYS A 102 -10.97 5.10 16.46
C LYS A 102 -12.13 4.21 16.95
N PHE A 103 -12.39 3.10 16.28
CA PHE A 103 -13.58 2.29 16.52
C PHE A 103 -13.21 0.90 17.04
N LYS A 104 -13.74 0.50 18.20
CA LYS A 104 -13.51 -0.83 18.74
C LYS A 104 -14.40 -1.85 18.03
N VAL A 105 -13.85 -3.04 17.78
CA VAL A 105 -14.56 -4.14 17.11
C VAL A 105 -15.88 -4.48 17.81
N LYS A 106 -15.94 -4.39 19.13
CA LYS A 106 -17.17 -4.63 19.90
C LYS A 106 -18.33 -3.67 19.57
N ASP A 107 -18.03 -2.45 19.11
CA ASP A 107 -19.03 -1.41 18.87
C ASP A 107 -19.50 -1.42 17.41
N ILE A 108 -18.59 -1.74 16.47
CA ILE A 108 -18.88 -1.72 15.03
C ILE A 108 -18.91 -3.11 14.37
N GLY A 109 -18.54 -4.18 15.07
CA GLY A 109 -18.50 -5.56 14.55
C GLY A 109 -17.24 -5.88 13.76
N ASN A 110 -16.91 -5.13 12.70
CA ASN A 110 -15.67 -5.30 11.95
C ASN A 110 -15.24 -4.01 11.22
N HIS A 111 -13.98 -3.95 10.82
CA HIS A 111 -13.43 -2.77 10.11
C HIS A 111 -13.48 -2.89 8.59
N LYS A 112 -14.32 -3.74 7.98
CA LYS A 112 -14.46 -3.74 6.52
C LYS A 112 -15.13 -2.44 6.07
N GLN A 113 -14.75 -1.93 4.90
CA GLN A 113 -15.28 -0.67 4.37
C GLN A 113 -16.81 -0.65 4.31
N GLN A 114 -17.44 -1.66 3.71
CA GLN A 114 -18.91 -1.84 3.69
C GLN A 114 -19.56 -1.63 5.07
N ASN A 115 -19.01 -2.28 6.09
CA ASN A 115 -19.54 -2.21 7.44
C ASN A 115 -19.32 -0.82 8.06
N LEU A 116 -18.17 -0.19 7.81
CA LEU A 116 -17.91 1.18 8.27
C LEU A 116 -18.85 2.19 7.61
N VAL A 117 -19.09 2.06 6.30
CA VAL A 117 -20.04 2.91 5.56
C VAL A 117 -21.44 2.75 6.14
N SER A 118 -21.93 1.52 6.29
CA SER A 118 -23.24 1.25 6.88
C SER A 118 -23.37 1.81 8.30
N LYS A 119 -22.38 1.60 9.17
CA LYS A 119 -22.45 2.03 10.57
C LYS A 119 -22.24 3.53 10.80
N LEU A 120 -21.40 4.18 10.00
CA LEU A 120 -21.01 5.57 10.22
C LEU A 120 -21.79 6.55 9.35
N LEU A 121 -22.14 6.15 8.12
CA LEU A 121 -22.86 6.98 7.16
C LEU A 121 -24.35 6.59 7.04
N GLY A 122 -24.75 5.42 7.57
CA GLY A 122 -26.14 4.97 7.50
C GLY A 122 -26.60 4.58 6.10
N ILE A 123 -25.66 4.33 5.18
CA ILE A 123 -25.95 3.99 3.78
C ILE A 123 -25.38 2.62 3.42
N GLU A 124 -26.01 1.97 2.45
CA GLU A 124 -25.44 0.84 1.73
C GLU A 124 -25.00 1.29 0.34
N TYR A 125 -24.06 0.57 -0.26
CA TYR A 125 -23.55 0.88 -1.59
C TYR A 125 -23.15 -0.40 -2.32
N ASP A 126 -23.02 -0.29 -3.65
CA ASP A 126 -22.60 -1.38 -4.53
C ASP A 126 -21.11 -1.69 -4.31
N ALA A 127 -20.81 -2.38 -3.23
CA ALA A 127 -19.45 -2.70 -2.88
C ALA A 127 -18.89 -3.82 -3.74
N LEU A 128 -17.58 -3.81 -3.97
CA LEU A 128 -16.90 -4.57 -5.03
C LEU A 128 -17.02 -3.94 -6.42
N ASN A 129 -17.74 -2.83 -6.55
CA ASN A 129 -17.57 -1.88 -7.64
C ASN A 129 -16.51 -0.84 -7.27
N ALA A 130 -15.40 -0.79 -8.03
CA ALA A 130 -14.27 0.09 -7.72
C ALA A 130 -14.66 1.59 -7.62
N CYS A 131 -15.59 2.06 -8.43
CA CYS A 131 -16.02 3.47 -8.41
C CYS A 131 -16.85 3.78 -7.15
N ALA A 132 -17.79 2.89 -6.81
CA ALA A 132 -18.59 3.02 -5.60
C ALA A 132 -17.73 2.88 -4.34
N ASP A 133 -16.78 1.93 -4.31
CA ASP A 133 -15.83 1.77 -3.22
C ASP A 133 -15.00 3.05 -3.00
N VAL A 134 -14.49 3.70 -4.05
CA VAL A 134 -13.73 4.96 -3.90
C VAL A 134 -14.63 6.11 -3.45
N THR A 135 -15.85 6.19 -3.98
CA THR A 135 -16.81 7.26 -3.62
C THR A 135 -17.21 7.16 -2.15
N SER A 136 -17.58 5.96 -1.68
CA SER A 136 -17.93 5.74 -0.28
C SER A 136 -16.72 5.84 0.65
N LEU A 137 -15.53 5.45 0.20
CA LEU A 137 -14.30 5.68 0.96
C LEU A 137 -14.03 7.18 1.14
N PHE A 138 -14.24 7.99 0.11
CA PHE A 138 -14.07 9.44 0.18
C PHE A 138 -14.98 10.07 1.24
N GLN A 139 -16.26 9.66 1.28
CA GLN A 139 -17.20 10.09 2.33
C GLN A 139 -16.75 9.66 3.73
N LEU A 140 -16.22 8.44 3.88
CA LEU A 140 -15.69 7.96 5.17
C LEU A 140 -14.51 8.79 5.69
N LEU A 141 -13.78 9.50 4.83
CA LEU A 141 -12.62 10.29 5.26
C LEU A 141 -13.00 11.37 6.27
N GLU A 142 -14.23 11.90 6.23
CA GLU A 142 -14.74 12.89 7.19
C GLU A 142 -14.78 12.36 8.63
N HIS A 143 -14.83 11.04 8.81
CA HIS A 143 -14.86 10.40 10.12
C HIS A 143 -13.46 10.04 10.65
N PHE A 144 -12.41 10.21 9.85
CA PHE A 144 -11.05 9.82 10.19
C PHE A 144 -10.15 11.02 10.46
N GLU A 145 -9.31 10.89 11.49
CA GLU A 145 -8.20 11.80 11.74
C GLU A 145 -6.93 11.18 11.16
N TYR A 146 -6.32 11.89 10.21
CA TYR A 146 -5.08 11.51 9.55
C TYR A 146 -4.18 12.73 9.37
N SER A 147 -2.88 12.47 9.30
CA SER A 147 -1.83 13.48 9.19
C SER A 147 -0.73 13.03 8.23
N GLU A 148 0.23 13.90 7.95
CA GLU A 148 1.40 13.55 7.14
C GLU A 148 2.20 12.36 7.71
N LYS A 149 2.13 12.13 9.04
CA LYS A 149 2.79 11.00 9.71
C LYS A 149 2.20 9.65 9.35
N ASP A 150 0.96 9.62 8.85
CA ASP A 150 0.29 8.39 8.42
C ASP A 150 0.64 8.00 6.98
N VAL A 151 1.32 8.88 6.23
CA VAL A 151 1.75 8.66 4.84
C VAL A 151 2.96 7.73 4.82
N PHE A 152 2.83 6.58 4.17
CA PHE A 152 3.92 5.63 3.97
C PHE A 152 4.35 5.53 2.50
N PRO A 153 5.59 5.12 2.18
CA PRO A 153 6.05 4.99 0.80
C PRO A 153 5.30 3.91 0.02
N PHE A 154 5.02 4.16 -1.26
CA PHE A 154 4.40 3.15 -2.15
C PHE A 154 5.24 1.87 -2.24
N ASN A 155 6.56 2.00 -2.22
CA ASN A 155 7.52 0.89 -2.26
C ASN A 155 7.85 0.31 -0.87
N ALA A 156 7.09 0.61 0.20
CA ALA A 156 7.43 0.17 1.56
C ALA A 156 7.66 -1.35 1.71
N ALA A 157 6.97 -2.18 0.91
CA ALA A 157 7.23 -3.62 0.89
C ALA A 157 8.66 -3.96 0.39
N LEU A 158 9.12 -3.33 -0.70
CA LEU A 158 10.49 -3.48 -1.20
C LEU A 158 11.53 -3.02 -0.17
N VAL A 159 11.25 -1.92 0.52
CA VAL A 159 12.14 -1.42 1.56
C VAL A 159 12.18 -2.40 2.73
N THR A 160 11.04 -2.99 3.09
CA THR A 160 10.99 -4.06 4.10
C THR A 160 11.85 -5.25 3.68
N ASP A 161 11.81 -5.63 2.40
CA ASP A 161 12.60 -6.75 1.87
C ASP A 161 14.11 -6.49 1.93
N SER A 162 14.54 -5.22 1.88
CA SER A 162 15.97 -4.88 2.09
C SER A 162 16.49 -5.29 3.48
N PHE A 163 15.61 -5.47 4.46
CA PHE A 163 15.96 -5.95 5.81
C PHE A 163 15.92 -7.47 5.97
N ILE A 164 15.64 -8.24 4.91
CA ILE A 164 15.62 -9.72 4.97
C ILE A 164 16.88 -10.31 5.63
N PRO A 165 18.10 -9.84 5.35
CA PRO A 165 19.30 -10.36 6.02
C PRO A 165 19.22 -10.25 7.54
N LEU A 166 18.80 -9.09 8.07
CA LEU A 166 18.65 -8.86 9.51
C LEU A 166 17.51 -9.66 10.12
N ILE A 167 16.42 -9.85 9.37
CA ILE A 167 15.28 -10.66 9.80
C ILE A 167 15.70 -12.13 9.92
N ARG A 168 16.41 -12.67 8.92
CA ARG A 168 16.91 -14.05 8.91
C ARG A 168 17.92 -14.30 10.02
N ALA A 169 18.82 -13.33 10.25
CA ALA A 169 19.78 -13.37 11.33
C ALA A 169 19.16 -13.04 12.71
N SER A 170 17.82 -12.89 12.80
CA SER A 170 17.10 -12.60 14.06
C SER A 170 17.55 -11.33 14.79
N HIS A 171 18.17 -10.39 14.08
CA HIS A 171 18.59 -9.11 14.66
C HIS A 171 17.38 -8.20 14.89
N ILE A 172 16.39 -8.24 13.99
CA ILE A 172 15.13 -7.49 14.14
C ILE A 172 13.92 -8.35 13.73
N PRO A 173 12.77 -8.19 14.40
CA PRO A 173 11.51 -8.77 13.95
C PRO A 173 11.04 -8.18 12.61
N LYS A 174 10.28 -8.96 11.83
CA LYS A 174 9.61 -8.49 10.59
C LYS A 174 8.72 -7.26 10.82
N LEU A 175 8.10 -7.16 12.00
CA LEU A 175 7.29 -6.00 12.36
C LEU A 175 8.14 -4.71 12.46
N THR A 176 9.34 -4.82 13.03
CA THR A 176 10.29 -3.69 13.13
C THR A 176 10.78 -3.27 11.75
N ALA A 177 11.13 -4.22 10.87
CA ALA A 177 11.50 -3.93 9.49
C ALA A 177 10.40 -3.19 8.72
N ARG A 178 9.13 -3.61 8.90
CA ARG A 178 7.98 -2.91 8.30
C ARG A 178 7.82 -1.49 8.83
N ARG A 179 8.02 -1.28 10.14
CA ARG A 179 7.98 0.07 10.73
C ARG A 179 9.08 0.96 10.16
N LEU A 180 10.31 0.46 10.04
CA LEU A 180 11.43 1.22 9.44
C LEU A 180 11.12 1.64 8.00
N ALA A 181 10.63 0.69 7.20
CA ALA A 181 10.23 0.97 5.82
C ALA A 181 9.10 2.01 5.73
N GLN A 182 8.10 1.93 6.61
CA GLN A 182 7.02 2.93 6.70
C GLN A 182 7.54 4.30 7.11
N SER A 183 8.56 4.34 7.97
CA SER A 183 9.29 5.54 8.40
C SER A 183 10.31 6.05 7.37
N ARG A 184 10.32 5.54 6.12
CA ARG A 184 11.28 5.94 5.07
C ARG A 184 12.75 5.67 5.41
N LEU A 185 13.01 4.77 6.35
CA LEU A 185 14.34 4.34 6.73
C LEU A 185 14.71 3.07 5.95
N TYR A 186 15.69 3.20 5.07
CA TYR A 186 16.21 2.11 4.24
C TYR A 186 17.48 1.56 4.89
N LEU A 187 17.76 0.26 4.72
CA LEU A 187 18.98 -0.35 5.28
C LEU A 187 20.24 0.40 4.85
N LYS A 188 20.35 0.77 3.57
CA LYS A 188 21.47 1.57 3.03
C LYS A 188 21.62 2.94 3.70
N HIS A 189 20.53 3.58 4.11
CA HIS A 189 20.60 4.87 4.80
C HIS A 189 21.12 4.68 6.23
N LEU A 190 20.65 3.63 6.91
CA LEU A 190 21.14 3.28 8.24
C LEU A 190 22.63 2.90 8.22
N GLN A 191 23.08 2.16 7.19
CA GLN A 191 24.49 1.85 6.99
C GLN A 191 25.32 3.11 6.74
N LEU A 192 24.86 4.03 5.88
CA LEU A 192 25.54 5.31 5.66
C LEU A 192 25.66 6.15 6.93
N VAL A 193 24.60 6.18 7.75
CA VAL A 193 24.61 6.89 9.05
C VAL A 193 25.58 6.22 10.02
N PHE A 194 25.60 4.89 10.08
CA PHE A 194 26.55 4.13 10.89
C PHE A 194 28.00 4.37 10.44
N ASN A 195 28.28 4.44 9.15
CA ASN A 195 29.65 4.70 8.66
C ASN A 195 30.13 6.12 8.98
N ARG A 196 29.21 7.05 9.26
CA ARG A 196 29.55 8.46 9.57
C ARG A 196 29.78 8.71 11.06
N ASP A 197 28.96 8.11 11.92
CA ASP A 197 28.97 8.40 13.36
C ASP A 197 28.62 7.16 14.20
N SER A 198 28.89 5.98 13.64
CA SER A 198 28.73 4.67 14.28
C SER A 198 27.38 4.52 15.01
N GLU A 199 27.39 4.06 16.26
CA GLU A 199 26.18 3.88 17.06
C GLU A 199 25.47 5.21 17.38
N ASN A 200 26.20 6.33 17.52
CA ASN A 200 25.63 7.63 17.84
C ASN A 200 24.73 8.15 16.72
N GLY A 201 25.18 8.00 15.46
CA GLY A 201 24.38 8.32 14.29
C GLY A 201 23.09 7.51 14.24
N LEU A 202 23.19 6.20 14.46
CA LEU A 202 22.02 5.32 14.51
C LEU A 202 21.05 5.70 15.63
N LYS A 203 21.57 5.99 16.83
CA LYS A 203 20.77 6.43 17.97
C LYS A 203 20.01 7.71 17.67
N SER A 204 20.66 8.69 17.05
CA SER A 204 20.03 9.95 16.63
C SER A 204 18.84 9.70 15.71
N ILE A 205 19.07 9.03 14.56
CA ILE A 205 18.02 8.86 13.54
C ILE A 205 16.90 7.91 13.98
N LEU A 206 17.23 6.83 14.68
CA LEU A 206 16.24 5.83 15.11
C LEU A 206 15.35 6.36 16.25
N SER A 207 15.91 7.13 17.18
CA SER A 207 15.13 7.72 18.28
C SER A 207 14.15 8.80 17.79
N GLU A 208 14.56 9.61 16.79
CA GLU A 208 13.68 10.57 16.12
C GLU A 208 12.43 9.90 15.52
N HIS A 209 12.58 8.67 15.05
CA HIS A 209 11.49 7.87 14.48
C HIS A 209 10.80 6.94 15.51
N GLY A 210 11.08 7.12 16.80
CA GLY A 210 10.43 6.39 17.89
C GLY A 210 10.84 4.92 18.03
N PHE A 211 12.07 4.57 17.61
CA PHE A 211 12.67 3.26 17.88
C PHE A 211 13.47 3.29 19.19
N ASN A 212 13.54 2.14 19.85
CA ASN A 212 14.19 2.01 21.15
C ASN A 212 15.67 1.64 21.04
N ALA A 213 16.40 1.75 22.15
CA ALA A 213 17.82 1.39 22.23
C ALA A 213 18.12 -0.05 21.78
N LYS A 214 17.20 -1.00 22.04
CA LYS A 214 17.37 -2.38 21.56
C LYS A 214 17.48 -2.46 20.03
N THR A 215 16.69 -1.65 19.33
CA THR A 215 16.75 -1.56 17.86
C THR A 215 18.11 -1.02 17.42
N VAL A 216 18.61 0.04 18.07
CA VAL A 216 19.94 0.61 17.81
C VAL A 216 21.02 -0.47 17.96
N THR A 217 21.06 -1.16 19.11
CA THR A 217 22.05 -2.22 19.38
C THR A 217 22.00 -3.34 18.35
N SER A 218 20.80 -3.76 17.89
CA SER A 218 20.68 -4.76 16.83
C SER A 218 21.32 -4.32 15.52
N PHE A 219 21.16 -3.05 15.13
CA PHE A 219 21.78 -2.53 13.91
C PHE A 219 23.29 -2.35 14.06
N THR A 220 23.76 -1.84 15.21
CA THR A 220 25.19 -1.74 15.50
C THR A 220 25.86 -3.10 15.34
N LYS A 221 25.33 -4.14 16.00
CA LYS A 221 25.87 -5.51 15.91
C LYS A 221 25.90 -6.04 14.48
N TYR A 222 24.81 -5.81 13.73
CA TYR A 222 24.72 -6.25 12.35
C TYR A 222 25.81 -5.61 11.49
N PHE A 223 25.98 -4.29 11.58
CA PHE A 223 26.96 -3.57 10.76
C PHE A 223 28.40 -3.87 11.16
N THR A 224 28.69 -4.02 12.46
CA THR A 224 30.03 -4.41 12.92
C THR A 224 30.42 -5.82 12.49
N CYS A 225 29.46 -6.75 12.37
CA CYS A 225 29.74 -8.12 11.91
C CYS A 225 29.81 -8.25 10.38
N THR A 226 29.45 -7.22 9.61
CA THR A 226 29.52 -7.23 8.14
C THR A 226 30.73 -6.49 7.58
N ASP A 227 31.49 -5.78 8.42
CA ASP A 227 32.72 -5.07 8.05
C ASP A 227 34.00 -5.93 8.28
N GLU A 228 33.84 -7.21 8.66
CA GLU A 228 34.89 -8.26 8.70
C GLU A 228 34.73 -9.24 7.52
#